data_AF-A0A1Y4GR58-F1
#
_entry.id   AF-A0A1Y4GR58-F1
#
_cell.length_a   1.000
_cell.length_b   1.000
_cell.length_c   1.000
_cell.angle_alpha   90.00
_cell.angle_beta   90.00
_cell.angle_gamma   90.00
#
_symmetry.space_group_name_H-M   'P 1'
#
loop_
_entity.id
_entity.type
_entity.pdbx_description
1 polymer ?
#
loop_
_entity_poly.entity_id
_entity_poly.type
_entity_poly.pdbx_seq_one_letter_code
_entity_poly.pdbx_strand_id
1 'polypeptide(L)'
;MKINSVKHLRLWAVATLWLLAVSAWAQERAEQIRERLLDRELSSVIVVAHRADWRNFPENSLAAIQSAIDMGVDMVELDLQRTRDGKLILMHDDTLDRTTTGRGKVGEWTLDSIRTLYLKNGCGIRTRHRVPTLEEALRLARGKVMINLDKADRYFDQVYELLEKTGTTRQIVMKGSRPAAEVRALYGKYLDRVIYMPVVNLDKPGAREQVEAFVRAMQPAAFELLYARDDNPLPRQLARSLRGKSLIWYNLLWDTLAGGHDDDRALSAPDREYGCLVDSLGCRILQTDRPAFLLDYLRRRGLHE
;
A
#
# COMPACT_ATOMS: atom_id res chain seq x y z
N MET A 1 4.05 -19.43 -68.81
CA MET A 1 3.22 -19.81 -67.64
C MET A 1 3.70 -18.99 -66.44
N LYS A 2 2.98 -17.93 -66.06
CA LYS A 2 3.26 -17.11 -64.87
C LYS A 2 2.42 -17.66 -63.71
N ILE A 3 3.05 -18.09 -62.62
CA ILE A 3 2.35 -18.50 -61.40
C ILE A 3 2.57 -17.43 -60.32
N ASN A 4 1.45 -16.93 -59.80
CA ASN A 4 1.32 -15.94 -58.75
C ASN A 4 1.92 -16.44 -57.42
N SER A 5 2.96 -15.76 -56.92
CA SER A 5 3.49 -15.96 -55.55
C SER A 5 3.63 -14.62 -54.83
N VAL A 6 2.51 -13.97 -54.48
CA VAL A 6 2.55 -12.74 -53.65
C VAL A 6 1.46 -12.71 -52.56
N LYS A 7 0.57 -13.70 -52.46
CA LYS A 7 -0.58 -13.61 -51.54
C LYS A 7 -0.40 -14.24 -50.14
N HIS A 8 0.66 -15.00 -49.89
CA HIS A 8 0.84 -15.67 -48.58
C HIS A 8 1.77 -14.96 -47.59
N LEU A 9 2.58 -13.99 -48.03
CA LEU A 9 3.54 -13.31 -47.14
C LEU A 9 2.95 -12.14 -46.34
N ARG A 10 1.73 -11.68 -46.69
CA ARG A 10 1.08 -10.54 -46.00
C ARG A 10 0.20 -10.95 -44.82
N LEU A 11 -0.28 -12.21 -44.75
CA LEU A 11 -1.14 -12.64 -43.63
C LEU A 11 -0.34 -12.89 -42.34
N TRP A 12 0.89 -13.39 -42.44
CA TRP A 12 1.73 -13.66 -41.26
C TRP A 12 2.29 -12.38 -40.65
N ALA A 13 2.67 -11.39 -41.46
CA ALA A 13 3.16 -10.10 -40.96
C ALA A 13 2.09 -9.31 -40.18
N VAL A 14 0.82 -9.35 -40.61
CA VAL A 14 -0.29 -8.67 -39.93
C VAL A 14 -0.68 -9.38 -38.62
N ALA A 15 -0.67 -10.72 -38.59
CA ALA A 15 -0.92 -11.48 -37.36
C ALA A 15 0.18 -11.28 -36.30
N THR A 16 1.45 -11.16 -36.73
CA THR A 16 2.59 -10.95 -35.81
C THR A 16 2.62 -9.51 -35.27
N LEU A 17 2.21 -8.52 -36.07
CA LEU A 17 2.05 -7.13 -35.63
C LEU A 17 0.87 -6.94 -34.66
N TRP A 18 -0.22 -7.71 -34.81
CA TRP A 18 -1.33 -7.70 -33.84
C TRP A 18 -0.97 -8.40 -32.52
N LEU A 19 -0.21 -9.50 -32.55
CA LEU A 19 0.27 -10.17 -31.34
C LEU A 19 1.30 -9.34 -30.56
N LEU A 20 2.16 -8.57 -31.24
CA LEU A 20 3.11 -7.64 -30.60
C LEU A 20 2.42 -6.35 -30.09
N ALA A 21 1.35 -5.91 -30.76
CA ALA A 21 0.57 -4.76 -30.30
C ALA A 21 -0.28 -5.09 -29.06
N VAL A 22 -0.82 -6.30 -28.90
CA VAL A 22 -1.58 -6.64 -27.68
C VAL A 22 -0.66 -6.80 -26.46
N SER A 23 0.61 -7.18 -26.63
CA SER A 23 1.57 -7.29 -25.52
C SER A 23 2.10 -5.96 -24.98
N ALA A 24 2.00 -4.87 -25.76
CA ALA A 24 2.45 -3.54 -25.32
C ALA A 24 1.37 -2.74 -24.56
N TRP A 25 0.13 -3.25 -24.50
CA TRP A 25 -1.02 -2.54 -23.95
C TRP A 25 -1.53 -3.12 -22.62
N ALA A 26 -1.03 -4.27 -22.20
CA ALA A 26 -1.21 -4.73 -20.82
C ALA A 26 -0.17 -4.04 -19.93
N GLN A 27 -0.26 -2.71 -19.79
CA GLN A 27 0.35 -2.04 -18.64
C GLN A 27 -0.24 -2.72 -17.41
N GLU A 28 0.58 -3.46 -16.65
CA GLU A 28 0.10 -4.15 -15.45
C GLU A 28 -0.58 -3.12 -14.54
N ARG A 29 -1.74 -3.45 -13.97
CA ARG A 29 -2.55 -2.52 -13.13
C ARG A 29 -1.70 -1.86 -12.04
N ALA A 30 -0.77 -2.61 -11.45
CA ALA A 30 0.18 -2.08 -10.46
C ALA A 30 1.06 -0.94 -11.01
N GLU A 31 1.49 -0.99 -12.27
CA GLU A 31 2.28 0.09 -12.88
C GLU A 31 1.44 1.34 -13.14
N GLN A 32 0.17 1.19 -13.55
CA GLN A 32 -0.75 2.34 -13.70
C GLN A 32 -0.97 3.05 -12.35
N ILE A 33 -1.13 2.28 -11.28
CA ILE A 33 -1.25 2.82 -9.92
C ILE A 33 0.06 3.48 -9.48
N ARG A 34 1.21 2.87 -9.81
CA ARG A 34 2.52 3.45 -9.54
C ARG A 34 2.70 4.80 -10.24
N GLU A 35 2.27 4.92 -11.49
CA GLU A 35 2.31 6.18 -12.24
C GLU A 35 1.46 7.25 -11.55
N ARG A 36 0.23 6.91 -11.12
CA ARG A 36 -0.62 7.80 -10.32
C ARG A 36 0.07 8.24 -9.02
N LEU A 37 0.73 7.31 -8.32
CA LEU A 37 1.46 7.60 -7.07
C LEU A 37 2.66 8.56 -7.28
N LEU A 38 3.26 8.55 -8.47
CA LEU A 38 4.41 9.39 -8.81
C LEU A 38 3.99 10.76 -9.39
N ASP A 39 2.74 10.89 -9.84
CA ASP A 39 2.16 12.15 -10.30
C ASP A 39 1.86 13.10 -9.13
N ARG A 40 2.45 14.30 -9.15
CA ARG A 40 2.33 15.29 -8.05
C ARG A 40 1.13 16.21 -8.19
N GLU A 41 0.46 16.14 -9.33
CA GLU A 41 -0.76 16.88 -9.63
C GLU A 41 -1.98 15.93 -9.72
N LEU A 42 -1.86 14.73 -9.13
CA LEU A 42 -2.90 13.71 -9.14
C LEU A 42 -4.26 14.28 -8.68
N SER A 43 -5.26 14.18 -9.54
CA SER A 43 -6.63 14.62 -9.25
C SER A 43 -7.48 13.52 -8.61
N SER A 44 -7.22 12.25 -8.96
CA SER A 44 -7.86 11.08 -8.34
C SER A 44 -7.31 10.79 -6.95
N VAL A 45 -8.02 9.97 -6.17
CA VAL A 45 -7.56 9.51 -4.85
C VAL A 45 -7.13 8.05 -4.95
N ILE A 46 -5.98 7.72 -4.37
CA ILE A 46 -5.48 6.35 -4.22
C ILE A 46 -6.11 5.74 -2.96
N VAL A 47 -6.74 4.58 -3.09
CA VAL A 47 -7.34 3.86 -1.96
C VAL A 47 -6.40 2.77 -1.45
N VAL A 48 -6.14 2.79 -0.14
CA VAL A 48 -5.32 1.80 0.55
C VAL A 48 -6.18 1.00 1.52
N ALA A 49 -6.20 -0.33 1.38
CA ALA A 49 -6.84 -1.21 2.35
C ALA A 49 -5.84 -1.59 3.46
N HIS A 50 -6.06 -1.11 4.68
CA HIS A 50 -5.23 -1.41 5.85
C HIS A 50 -5.31 -2.89 6.18
N ARG A 51 -4.18 -3.60 6.25
CA ARG A 51 -4.14 -5.07 6.39
C ARG A 51 -5.00 -5.83 5.37
N ALA A 52 -5.17 -5.24 4.19
CA ALA A 52 -6.11 -5.62 3.13
C ALA A 52 -7.60 -5.59 3.58
N ASP A 53 -8.48 -6.37 2.96
CA ASP A 53 -9.93 -6.34 3.25
C ASP A 53 -10.34 -7.14 4.51
N TRP A 54 -9.83 -6.73 5.68
CA TRP A 54 -9.96 -7.53 6.90
C TRP A 54 -11.36 -7.54 7.54
N ARG A 55 -12.25 -6.63 7.13
CA ARG A 55 -13.65 -6.67 7.60
C ARG A 55 -14.42 -7.86 7.03
N ASN A 56 -13.97 -8.41 5.89
CA ASN A 56 -14.59 -9.58 5.26
C ASN A 56 -13.76 -10.87 5.40
N PHE A 57 -12.44 -10.75 5.56
CA PHE A 57 -11.50 -11.87 5.66
C PHE A 57 -10.54 -11.67 6.84
N PRO A 58 -9.80 -12.68 7.31
CA PRO A 58 -8.75 -12.44 8.30
C PRO A 58 -7.75 -11.38 7.82
N GLU A 59 -7.37 -10.45 8.70
CA GLU A 59 -6.35 -9.44 8.41
C GLU A 59 -5.04 -10.09 7.94
N ASN A 60 -4.28 -9.40 7.09
CA ASN A 60 -2.96 -9.87 6.65
C ASN A 60 -3.00 -11.28 5.99
N SER A 61 -4.09 -11.62 5.31
CA SER A 61 -4.27 -12.92 4.65
C SER A 61 -4.31 -12.82 3.13
N LEU A 62 -3.96 -13.91 2.44
CA LEU A 62 -4.09 -13.98 0.97
C LEU A 62 -5.54 -13.75 0.51
N ALA A 63 -6.53 -14.16 1.31
CA ALA A 63 -7.93 -13.97 0.97
C ALA A 63 -8.35 -12.49 1.07
N ALA A 64 -7.87 -11.78 2.10
CA ALA A 64 -8.09 -10.34 2.22
C ALA A 64 -7.41 -9.56 1.09
N ILE A 65 -6.20 -9.97 0.67
CA ILE A 65 -5.49 -9.37 -0.46
C ILE A 65 -6.25 -9.61 -1.76
N GLN A 66 -6.70 -10.84 -2.01
CA GLN A 66 -7.47 -11.16 -3.22
C GLN A 66 -8.78 -10.37 -3.27
N SER A 67 -9.50 -10.26 -2.14
CA SER A 67 -10.71 -9.44 -2.06
C SER A 67 -10.44 -7.97 -2.39
N ALA A 68 -9.37 -7.39 -1.84
CA ALA A 68 -8.98 -6.02 -2.15
C ALA A 68 -8.65 -5.82 -3.64
N ILE A 69 -7.96 -6.78 -4.27
CA ILE A 69 -7.71 -6.80 -5.72
C ILE A 69 -9.03 -6.81 -6.50
N ASP A 70 -9.95 -7.71 -6.14
CA ASP A 70 -11.22 -7.91 -6.84
C ASP A 70 -12.14 -6.67 -6.75
N MET A 71 -12.07 -5.93 -5.64
CA MET A 71 -12.82 -4.67 -5.46
C MET A 71 -12.22 -3.47 -6.23
N GLY A 72 -10.99 -3.60 -6.72
CA GLY A 72 -10.27 -2.52 -7.39
C GLY A 72 -9.60 -1.54 -6.42
N VAL A 73 -9.18 -2.00 -5.23
CA VAL A 73 -8.31 -1.22 -4.33
C VAL A 73 -6.95 -0.99 -5.00
N ASP A 74 -6.38 0.21 -4.88
CA ASP A 74 -5.10 0.55 -5.50
C ASP A 74 -3.90 -0.07 -4.76
N MET A 75 -3.96 -0.10 -3.44
CA MET A 75 -2.87 -0.56 -2.60
C MET A 75 -3.37 -1.34 -1.40
N VAL A 76 -2.67 -2.41 -1.01
CA VAL A 76 -2.87 -3.04 0.30
C VAL A 76 -1.72 -2.63 1.22
N GLU A 77 -2.02 -2.25 2.44
CA GLU A 77 -1.01 -2.17 3.49
C GLU A 77 -0.92 -3.52 4.20
N LEU A 78 0.29 -3.99 4.48
CA LEU A 78 0.56 -5.29 5.09
C LEU A 78 1.65 -5.17 6.15
N ASP A 79 1.46 -5.88 7.25
CA ASP A 79 2.38 -5.90 8.39
C ASP A 79 3.36 -7.07 8.34
N LEU A 80 4.60 -6.85 8.76
CA LEU A 80 5.61 -7.91 8.82
C LEU A 80 6.06 -8.27 10.23
N GLN A 81 6.19 -9.59 10.44
CA GLN A 81 6.97 -10.19 11.52
C GLN A 81 7.92 -11.26 10.98
N ARG A 82 8.96 -11.56 11.76
CA ARG A 82 9.96 -12.59 11.42
C ARG A 82 9.87 -13.78 12.37
N THR A 83 9.77 -14.98 11.81
CA THR A 83 9.77 -16.24 12.55
C THR A 83 11.15 -16.56 13.13
N ARG A 84 11.21 -17.55 14.02
CA ARG A 84 12.46 -18.04 14.64
C ARG A 84 13.50 -18.47 13.60
N ASP A 85 13.06 -19.13 12.54
CA ASP A 85 13.88 -19.59 11.40
C ASP A 85 14.05 -18.50 10.31
N GLY A 86 13.76 -17.24 10.65
CA GLY A 86 14.10 -16.09 9.84
C GLY A 86 13.18 -15.87 8.64
N LYS A 87 11.97 -16.43 8.59
CA LYS A 87 11.01 -16.20 7.49
C LYS A 87 10.14 -14.98 7.79
N LEU A 88 9.88 -14.15 6.77
CA LEU A 88 8.95 -13.02 6.89
C LEU A 88 7.52 -13.51 6.62
N ILE A 89 6.64 -13.23 7.57
CA ILE A 89 5.21 -13.56 7.52
C ILE A 89 4.37 -12.29 7.63
N LEU A 90 3.15 -12.35 7.11
CA LEU A 90 2.18 -11.28 7.32
C LEU A 90 1.54 -11.41 8.70
N MET A 91 1.84 -10.46 9.58
CA MET A 91 1.35 -10.44 10.96
C MET A 91 1.58 -9.05 11.56
N HIS A 92 0.55 -8.49 12.18
CA HIS A 92 0.68 -7.21 12.89
C HIS A 92 1.38 -7.37 14.24
N ASP A 93 0.84 -8.26 15.08
CA ASP A 93 1.21 -8.39 16.48
C ASP A 93 2.55 -9.13 16.64
N ASP A 94 3.26 -8.86 17.73
CA ASP A 94 4.45 -9.64 18.10
C ASP A 94 4.10 -11.07 18.57
N THR A 95 2.81 -11.34 18.83
CA THR A 95 2.30 -12.63 19.30
C THR A 95 1.22 -13.22 18.37
N LEU A 96 1.04 -14.53 18.47
CA LEU A 96 0.07 -15.30 17.68
C LEU A 96 -1.36 -15.24 18.22
N ASP A 97 -1.55 -14.74 19.44
CA ASP A 97 -2.75 -14.94 20.27
C ASP A 97 -4.04 -14.35 19.68
N ARG A 98 -3.98 -13.10 19.19
CA ARG A 98 -5.17 -12.35 18.75
C ARG A 98 -5.73 -12.90 17.44
N THR A 99 -4.87 -13.08 16.43
CA THR A 99 -5.26 -13.33 15.04
C THR A 99 -5.13 -14.79 14.61
N THR A 100 -4.59 -15.68 15.47
CA THR A 100 -4.42 -17.10 15.12
C THR A 100 -4.95 -18.03 16.22
N THR A 101 -4.99 -19.33 15.94
CA THR A 101 -5.25 -20.38 16.95
C THR A 101 -4.04 -20.70 17.84
N GLY A 102 -2.87 -20.13 17.58
CA GLY A 102 -1.67 -20.30 18.39
C GLY A 102 -1.55 -19.28 19.52
N ARG A 103 -0.46 -19.38 20.29
CA ARG A 103 -0.13 -18.47 21.39
C ARG A 103 1.37 -18.25 21.48
N GLY A 104 1.78 -17.13 22.06
CA GLY A 104 3.18 -16.79 22.29
C GLY A 104 3.78 -15.96 21.14
N LYS A 105 5.07 -15.63 21.27
CA LYS A 105 5.75 -14.69 20.38
C LYS A 105 6.02 -15.33 19.02
N VAL A 106 5.81 -14.58 17.94
CA VAL A 106 6.10 -15.03 16.57
C VAL A 106 7.57 -15.47 16.43
N GLY A 107 8.49 -14.71 17.02
CA GLY A 107 9.94 -15.00 16.97
C GLY A 107 10.39 -16.28 17.68
N GLU A 108 9.50 -16.97 18.41
CA GLU A 108 9.79 -18.23 19.09
C GLU A 108 9.35 -19.45 18.27
N TRP A 109 8.58 -19.25 17.20
CA TRP A 109 8.01 -20.28 16.34
C TRP A 109 8.71 -20.35 14.98
N THR A 110 8.84 -21.54 14.41
CA THR A 110 9.26 -21.69 13.00
C THR A 110 8.08 -21.49 12.05
N LEU A 111 8.36 -21.18 10.78
CA LEU A 111 7.31 -21.08 9.76
C LEU A 111 6.49 -22.37 9.66
N ASP A 112 7.13 -23.54 9.70
CA ASP A 112 6.44 -24.83 9.60
C ASP A 112 5.44 -25.03 10.75
N SER A 113 5.82 -24.65 11.99
CA SER A 113 4.90 -24.71 13.12
C SER A 113 3.75 -23.69 12.97
N ILE A 114 4.04 -22.47 12.52
CA ILE A 114 3.02 -21.43 12.29
C ILE A 114 2.03 -21.86 11.20
N ARG A 115 2.48 -22.56 10.16
CA ARG A 115 1.62 -23.05 9.07
C ARG A 115 0.55 -24.04 9.53
N THR A 116 0.71 -24.66 10.70
CA THR A 116 -0.32 -25.53 11.31
C THR A 116 -1.49 -24.75 11.92
N LEU A 117 -1.30 -23.45 12.17
CA LEU A 117 -2.29 -22.57 12.82
C LEU A 117 -3.32 -22.04 11.82
N TYR A 118 -4.50 -21.72 12.31
CA TYR A 118 -5.55 -21.09 11.52
C TYR A 118 -5.69 -19.63 11.92
N LEU A 119 -5.91 -18.75 10.94
CA LEU A 119 -6.25 -17.36 11.18
C LEU A 119 -7.67 -17.21 11.74
N LYS A 120 -7.90 -16.15 12.52
CA LYS A 120 -9.20 -15.73 13.04
C LYS A 120 -9.72 -14.53 12.24
N ASN A 121 -11.04 -14.44 12.07
CA ASN A 121 -11.68 -13.26 11.48
C ASN A 121 -11.76 -12.09 12.48
N GLY A 122 -12.31 -10.95 12.07
CA GLY A 122 -12.48 -9.76 12.93
C GLY A 122 -13.30 -9.98 14.21
N CYS A 123 -14.07 -11.08 14.31
CA CYS A 123 -14.79 -11.48 15.52
C CYS A 123 -13.99 -12.47 16.39
N GLY A 124 -12.73 -12.74 16.07
CA GLY A 124 -11.90 -13.71 16.79
C GLY A 124 -12.23 -15.18 16.50
N ILE A 125 -13.06 -15.47 15.50
CA ILE A 125 -13.52 -16.83 15.17
C ILE A 125 -12.53 -17.49 14.20
N ARG A 126 -12.14 -18.73 14.51
CA ARG A 126 -11.25 -19.55 13.66
C ARG A 126 -11.82 -19.69 12.25
N THR A 127 -10.98 -19.44 11.24
CA THR A 127 -11.30 -19.62 9.82
C THR A 127 -10.53 -20.80 9.22
N ARG A 128 -10.69 -21.04 7.91
CA ARG A 128 -9.88 -22.01 7.15
C ARG A 128 -8.52 -21.45 6.69
N HIS A 129 -8.28 -20.16 6.85
CA HIS A 129 -7.11 -19.49 6.29
C HIS A 129 -5.85 -19.71 7.14
N ARG A 130 -4.68 -19.65 6.50
CA ARG A 130 -3.36 -19.80 7.12
C ARG A 130 -2.62 -18.48 7.11
N VAL A 131 -1.66 -18.36 8.03
CA VAL A 131 -0.70 -17.24 8.05
C VAL A 131 0.17 -17.31 6.79
N PRO A 132 0.16 -16.30 5.91
CA PRO A 132 0.99 -16.31 4.72
C PRO A 132 2.39 -15.76 4.99
N THR A 133 3.34 -16.21 4.18
CA THR A 133 4.64 -15.55 4.02
C THR A 133 4.51 -14.28 3.20
N LEU A 134 5.47 -13.36 3.35
CA LEU A 134 5.57 -12.21 2.45
C LEU A 134 5.74 -12.65 0.99
N GLU A 135 6.53 -13.70 0.72
CA GLU A 135 6.73 -14.21 -0.64
C GLU A 135 5.41 -14.65 -1.30
N GLU A 136 4.54 -15.36 -0.58
CA GLU A 136 3.22 -15.77 -1.08
C GLU A 136 2.34 -14.55 -1.40
N ALA A 137 2.36 -13.52 -0.56
CA ALA A 137 1.61 -12.28 -0.78
C ALA A 137 2.13 -11.49 -2.00
N LEU A 138 3.45 -11.36 -2.15
CA LEU A 138 4.08 -10.70 -3.30
C LEU A 138 3.71 -11.40 -4.62
N ARG A 139 3.75 -12.74 -4.63
CA ARG A 139 3.35 -13.53 -5.81
C ARG A 139 1.87 -13.34 -6.16
N LEU A 140 0.99 -13.27 -5.16
CA LEU A 140 -0.43 -13.04 -5.37
C LEU A 140 -0.70 -11.65 -5.98
N ALA A 141 -0.03 -10.63 -5.44
CA ALA A 141 -0.24 -9.22 -5.79
C ALA A 141 0.47 -8.78 -7.08
N ARG A 142 1.42 -9.57 -7.59
CA ARG A 142 2.25 -9.24 -8.75
C ARG A 142 1.42 -8.73 -9.93
N GLY A 143 1.67 -7.49 -10.35
CA GLY A 143 1.00 -6.82 -11.47
C GLY A 143 -0.45 -6.38 -11.23
N LYS A 144 -1.01 -6.64 -10.05
CA LYS A 144 -2.45 -6.42 -9.77
C LYS A 144 -2.71 -5.25 -8.82
N VAL A 145 -1.89 -5.09 -7.79
CA VAL A 145 -2.09 -4.09 -6.72
C VAL A 145 -0.73 -3.65 -6.17
N MET A 146 -0.63 -2.39 -5.75
CA MET A 146 0.53 -1.91 -5.00
C MET A 146 0.52 -2.47 -3.58
N ILE A 147 1.68 -2.52 -2.91
CA ILE A 147 1.79 -2.90 -1.50
C ILE A 147 2.53 -1.82 -0.72
N ASN A 148 1.95 -1.35 0.37
CA ASN A 148 2.68 -0.65 1.43
C ASN A 148 3.08 -1.66 2.51
N LEU A 149 4.35 -1.66 2.91
CA LEU A 149 4.84 -2.57 3.95
C LEU A 149 5.11 -1.80 5.25
N ASP A 150 4.37 -2.12 6.31
CA ASP A 150 4.62 -1.63 7.66
C ASP A 150 5.52 -2.57 8.46
N LYS A 151 6.23 -2.01 9.46
CA LYS A 151 7.22 -2.70 10.30
C LYS A 151 8.38 -3.36 9.54
N ALA A 152 8.50 -3.04 8.25
CA ALA A 152 9.42 -3.65 7.29
C ALA A 152 10.81 -3.00 7.28
N ASP A 153 10.95 -1.80 7.84
CA ASP A 153 12.23 -1.09 8.00
C ASP A 153 13.26 -1.94 8.80
N ARG A 154 12.77 -2.74 9.74
CA ARG A 154 13.55 -3.73 10.53
C ARG A 154 14.16 -4.85 9.69
N TYR A 155 13.61 -5.10 8.49
CA TYR A 155 13.92 -6.24 7.64
C TYR A 155 14.25 -5.83 6.20
N PHE A 156 14.68 -4.57 5.98
CA PHE A 156 14.75 -3.96 4.65
C PHE A 156 15.53 -4.80 3.62
N ASP A 157 16.72 -5.29 3.98
CA ASP A 157 17.54 -6.12 3.08
C ASP A 157 16.80 -7.41 2.68
N GLN A 158 16.22 -8.11 3.67
CA GLN A 158 15.48 -9.36 3.44
C GLN A 158 14.19 -9.14 2.63
N VAL A 159 13.49 -8.03 2.87
CA VAL A 159 12.34 -7.63 2.05
C VAL A 159 12.80 -7.43 0.62
N TYR A 160 13.86 -6.66 0.40
CA TYR A 160 14.36 -6.35 -0.94
C TYR A 160 14.80 -7.60 -1.71
N GLU A 161 15.48 -8.55 -1.06
CA GLU A 161 15.80 -9.87 -1.66
C GLU A 161 14.54 -10.61 -2.14
N LEU A 162 13.47 -10.59 -1.35
CA LEU A 162 12.19 -11.17 -1.78
C LEU A 162 11.58 -10.42 -2.95
N LEU A 163 11.66 -9.07 -2.97
CA LEU A 163 11.16 -8.27 -4.09
C LEU A 163 11.88 -8.59 -5.41
N GLU A 164 13.19 -8.79 -5.37
CA GLU A 164 13.96 -9.21 -6.54
C GLU A 164 13.55 -10.63 -6.97
N LYS A 165 13.45 -11.56 -6.01
CA LYS A 165 13.04 -12.94 -6.25
C LYS A 165 11.65 -13.05 -6.90
N THR A 166 10.71 -12.18 -6.52
CA THR A 166 9.33 -12.19 -7.05
C THR A 166 9.12 -11.24 -8.21
N GLY A 167 10.11 -10.43 -8.58
CA GLY A 167 9.98 -9.43 -9.64
C GLY A 167 8.95 -8.34 -9.31
N THR A 168 8.90 -7.90 -8.06
CA THR A 168 7.90 -6.96 -7.52
C THR A 168 8.53 -5.69 -6.96
N THR A 169 9.77 -5.35 -7.31
CA THR A 169 10.48 -4.16 -6.79
C THR A 169 9.74 -2.85 -7.08
N ARG A 170 9.02 -2.77 -8.19
CA ARG A 170 8.31 -1.55 -8.63
C ARG A 170 6.94 -1.35 -7.99
N GLN A 171 6.37 -2.35 -7.32
CA GLN A 171 5.02 -2.29 -6.75
C GLN A 171 5.01 -2.09 -5.22
N ILE A 172 6.13 -1.68 -4.62
CA ILE A 172 6.28 -1.53 -3.16
C ILE A 172 6.49 -0.09 -2.75
N VAL A 173 5.80 0.29 -1.68
CA VAL A 173 6.05 1.47 -0.87
C VAL A 173 6.56 1.03 0.50
N MET A 174 7.85 1.26 0.76
CA MET A 174 8.43 1.15 2.10
C MET A 174 8.07 2.42 2.88
N LYS A 175 7.90 2.31 4.20
CA LYS A 175 7.66 3.48 5.05
C LYS A 175 8.37 3.40 6.38
N GLY A 176 8.46 4.54 7.06
CA GLY A 176 9.01 4.64 8.41
C GLY A 176 9.15 6.07 8.89
N SER A 177 9.40 6.22 10.20
CA SER A 177 9.46 7.52 10.89
C SER A 177 10.87 8.05 11.12
N ARG A 178 11.90 7.35 10.64
CA ARG A 178 13.31 7.77 10.77
C ARG A 178 13.56 9.12 10.08
N PRO A 179 14.50 9.94 10.57
CA PRO A 179 14.91 11.17 9.87
C PRO A 179 15.52 10.87 8.48
N ALA A 180 15.39 11.83 7.56
CA ALA A 180 15.85 11.67 6.17
C ALA A 180 17.32 11.27 6.02
N ALA A 181 18.21 11.83 6.86
CA ALA A 181 19.63 11.50 6.85
C ALA A 181 19.89 10.03 7.21
N GLU A 182 19.15 9.49 8.17
CA GLU A 182 19.27 8.11 8.61
C GLU A 182 18.70 7.15 7.55
N VAL A 183 17.56 7.48 6.95
CA VAL A 183 16.98 6.73 5.82
C VAL A 183 17.98 6.63 4.67
N ARG A 184 18.62 7.74 4.30
CA ARG A 184 19.64 7.75 3.24
C ARG A 184 20.87 6.92 3.62
N ALA A 185 21.32 6.99 4.87
CA ALA A 185 22.46 6.22 5.34
C ALA A 185 22.21 4.70 5.35
N LEU A 186 21.03 4.27 5.82
CA LEU A 186 20.68 2.85 5.94
C LEU A 186 20.25 2.24 4.60
N TYR A 187 19.43 2.96 3.84
CA TYR A 187 18.69 2.39 2.72
C TYR A 187 19.06 3.00 1.37
N GLY A 188 20.02 3.93 1.30
CA GLY A 188 20.40 4.67 0.09
C GLY A 188 20.59 3.81 -1.16
N LYS A 189 21.18 2.61 -1.02
CA LYS A 189 21.37 1.64 -2.11
C LYS A 189 20.08 1.13 -2.76
N TYR A 190 18.93 1.29 -2.11
CA TYR A 190 17.62 0.79 -2.57
C TYR A 190 16.67 1.89 -3.06
N LEU A 191 16.89 3.14 -2.66
CA LEU A 191 15.91 4.23 -2.82
C LEU A 191 15.63 4.63 -4.28
N ASP A 192 16.50 4.24 -5.23
CA ASP A 192 16.25 4.42 -6.66
C ASP A 192 15.31 3.34 -7.24
N ARG A 193 15.10 2.25 -6.51
CA ARG A 193 14.36 1.05 -6.96
C ARG A 193 13.03 0.87 -6.25
N VAL A 194 12.95 1.26 -4.98
CA VAL A 194 11.72 1.19 -4.18
C VAL A 194 11.28 2.60 -3.78
N ILE A 195 9.96 2.79 -3.67
CA ILE A 195 9.42 4.05 -3.13
C ILE A 195 9.58 4.01 -1.61
N TYR A 196 10.09 5.10 -1.03
CA TYR A 196 10.09 5.32 0.41
C TYR A 196 9.15 6.48 0.76
N MET A 197 8.18 6.21 1.65
CA MET A 197 7.22 7.18 2.16
C MET A 197 7.52 7.49 3.62
N PRO A 198 7.88 8.74 3.97
CA PRO A 198 8.08 9.11 5.37
C PRO A 198 6.74 9.16 6.12
N VAL A 199 6.77 8.70 7.36
CA VAL A 199 5.67 8.83 8.33
C VAL A 199 6.01 9.94 9.31
N VAL A 200 5.18 10.97 9.41
CA VAL A 200 5.41 12.13 10.27
C VAL A 200 4.21 12.39 11.17
N ASN A 201 4.45 12.37 12.48
CA ASN A 201 3.46 12.79 13.46
C ASN A 201 3.56 14.31 13.67
N LEU A 202 2.53 15.03 13.24
CA LEU A 202 2.43 16.49 13.24
C LEU A 202 2.20 17.08 14.63
N ASP A 203 1.90 16.27 15.64
CA ASP A 203 1.80 16.74 17.03
C ASP A 203 3.17 16.75 17.72
N LYS A 204 4.22 16.21 17.09
CA LYS A 204 5.58 16.21 17.63
C LYS A 204 6.29 17.54 17.33
N PRO A 205 7.09 18.06 18.28
CA PRO A 205 8.03 19.13 17.99
C PRO A 205 8.96 18.74 16.84
N GLY A 206 9.24 19.66 15.93
CA GLY A 206 10.13 19.41 14.78
C GLY A 206 9.46 18.74 13.57
N ALA A 207 8.14 18.48 13.61
CA ALA A 207 7.44 17.78 12.52
C ALA A 207 7.54 18.50 11.18
N ARG A 208 7.42 19.83 11.18
CA ARG A 208 7.55 20.65 9.96
C ARG A 208 8.96 20.57 9.39
N GLU A 209 9.96 20.69 10.25
CA GLU A 209 11.38 20.61 9.90
C GLU A 209 11.72 19.23 9.33
N GLN A 210 11.12 18.16 9.88
CA GLN A 210 11.24 16.80 9.36
C GLN A 210 10.67 16.69 7.94
N VAL A 211 9.46 17.20 7.69
CA VAL A 211 8.87 17.21 6.33
C VAL A 211 9.76 18.00 5.36
N GLU A 212 10.19 19.20 5.74
CA GLU A 212 11.06 20.04 4.92
C GLU A 212 12.42 19.37 4.63
N ALA A 213 12.99 18.66 5.61
CA ALA A 213 14.22 17.90 5.42
C ALA A 213 14.06 16.79 4.38
N PHE A 214 12.94 16.04 4.42
CA PHE A 214 12.65 15.02 3.41
C PHE A 214 12.42 15.62 2.02
N VAL A 215 11.66 16.72 1.91
CA VAL A 215 11.47 17.42 0.64
C VAL A 215 12.80 17.86 0.04
N ARG A 216 13.72 18.41 0.84
CA ARG A 216 15.06 18.82 0.38
C ARG A 216 15.95 17.65 -0.02
N ALA A 217 15.95 16.57 0.76
CA ALA A 217 16.94 15.50 0.63
C ALA A 217 16.53 14.37 -0.34
N MET A 218 15.22 14.13 -0.51
CA MET A 218 14.71 12.91 -1.15
C MET A 218 13.50 13.12 -2.08
N GLN A 219 12.74 14.22 -1.94
CA GLN A 219 11.54 14.48 -2.75
C GLN A 219 10.56 13.28 -2.82
N PRO A 220 10.17 12.71 -1.65
CA PRO A 220 9.42 11.45 -1.59
C PRO A 220 8.07 11.53 -2.33
N ALA A 221 7.62 10.41 -2.89
CA ALA A 221 6.34 10.26 -3.63
C ALA A 221 5.14 10.80 -2.84
N ALA A 222 5.10 10.45 -1.56
CA ALA A 222 4.06 10.85 -0.63
C ALA A 222 4.64 11.03 0.78
N PHE A 223 3.83 11.62 1.66
CA PHE A 223 4.00 11.60 3.11
C PHE A 223 2.77 11.02 3.78
N GLU A 224 2.97 10.08 4.71
CA GLU A 224 1.94 9.70 5.68
C GLU A 224 1.99 10.69 6.85
N LEU A 225 0.92 11.48 6.98
CA LEU A 225 0.82 12.50 8.01
C LEU A 225 -0.17 12.06 9.09
N LEU A 226 0.25 12.16 10.34
CA LEU A 226 -0.55 11.77 11.51
C LEU A 226 -0.79 12.99 12.39
N TYR A 227 -2.01 13.20 12.84
CA TYR A 227 -2.33 14.25 13.80
C TYR A 227 -3.59 13.89 14.58
N ALA A 228 -3.60 14.16 15.89
CA ALA A 228 -4.65 13.69 16.77
C ALA A 228 -5.87 14.61 16.84
N ARG A 229 -5.68 15.91 16.61
CA ARG A 229 -6.73 16.92 16.81
C ARG A 229 -6.82 17.89 15.64
N ASP A 230 -8.04 18.21 15.21
CA ASP A 230 -8.30 19.11 14.08
C ASP A 230 -7.95 20.58 14.35
N ASP A 231 -7.60 20.93 15.59
CA ASP A 231 -7.04 22.24 15.95
C ASP A 231 -5.54 22.38 15.61
N ASN A 232 -4.86 21.29 15.20
CA ASN A 232 -3.48 21.36 14.72
C ASN A 232 -3.44 22.14 13.39
N PRO A 233 -2.68 23.24 13.28
CA PRO A 233 -2.63 24.05 12.07
C PRO A 233 -1.74 23.47 10.97
N LEU A 234 -0.85 22.52 11.29
CA LEU A 234 0.14 21.99 10.34
C LEU A 234 -0.48 21.27 9.13
N PRO A 235 -1.52 20.43 9.24
CA PRO A 235 -2.19 19.83 8.08
C PRO A 235 -2.52 20.84 6.98
N ARG A 236 -3.15 21.98 7.33
CA ARG A 236 -3.52 23.03 6.36
C ARG A 236 -2.30 23.75 5.78
N GLN A 237 -1.25 23.94 6.58
CA GLN A 237 0.00 24.54 6.11
C GLN A 237 0.72 23.61 5.12
N LEU A 238 0.77 22.31 5.44
CA LEU A 238 1.42 21.29 4.63
C LEU A 238 0.66 21.02 3.32
N ALA A 239 -0.67 21.05 3.34
CA ALA A 239 -1.49 20.99 2.13
C ALA A 239 -1.09 22.06 1.08
N ARG A 240 -0.68 23.25 1.55
CA ARG A 240 -0.18 24.32 0.67
C ARG A 240 1.28 24.11 0.28
N SER A 241 2.13 23.74 1.23
CA SER A 241 3.58 23.68 0.99
C SER A 241 4.03 22.45 0.19
N LEU A 242 3.26 21.35 0.24
CA LEU A 242 3.52 20.10 -0.47
C LEU A 242 2.85 20.00 -1.85
N ARG A 243 1.94 20.92 -2.19
CA ARG A 243 1.31 20.98 -3.52
C ARG A 243 2.38 20.99 -4.63
N GLY A 244 2.24 20.10 -5.60
CA GLY A 244 3.18 19.90 -6.71
C GLY A 244 4.54 19.32 -6.32
N LYS A 245 4.72 18.91 -5.05
CA LYS A 245 5.99 18.32 -4.55
C LYS A 245 5.81 16.91 -4.02
N SER A 246 4.72 16.63 -3.31
CA SER A 246 4.46 15.32 -2.72
C SER A 246 2.97 15.11 -2.46
N LEU A 247 2.52 13.86 -2.63
CA LEU A 247 1.15 13.49 -2.26
C LEU A 247 1.00 13.40 -0.75
N ILE A 248 -0.20 13.66 -0.25
CA ILE A 248 -0.54 13.54 1.17
C ILE A 248 -1.36 12.27 1.37
N TRP A 249 -0.92 11.46 2.32
CA TRP A 249 -1.59 10.27 2.81
C TRP A 249 -2.17 10.53 4.20
N TYR A 250 -3.45 10.20 4.39
CA TYR A 250 -4.09 10.14 5.70
C TYR A 250 -4.70 8.76 5.98
N ASN A 251 -4.75 8.40 7.26
CA ASN A 251 -5.33 7.16 7.77
C ASN A 251 -6.67 7.44 8.44
N LEU A 252 -7.68 6.62 8.16
CA LEU A 252 -9.05 6.77 8.65
C LEU A 252 -9.45 5.65 9.62
N LEU A 253 -8.46 5.00 10.22
CA LEU A 253 -8.65 3.77 10.99
C LEU A 253 -9.26 4.05 12.37
N TRP A 254 -8.83 5.15 12.99
CA TRP A 254 -9.35 5.64 14.26
C TRP A 254 -9.02 7.13 14.43
N ASP A 255 -9.68 7.76 15.40
CA ASP A 255 -9.76 9.20 15.60
C ASP A 255 -8.42 9.95 15.67
N THR A 256 -7.39 9.37 16.28
CA THR A 256 -6.10 10.07 16.50
C THR A 256 -5.15 10.07 15.30
N LEU A 257 -5.51 9.47 14.15
CA LEU A 257 -4.63 9.44 12.99
C LEU A 257 -4.85 10.62 12.02
N ALA A 258 -6.04 11.22 12.02
CA ALA A 258 -6.39 12.31 11.10
C ALA A 258 -7.38 13.32 11.73
N GLY A 259 -7.08 13.82 12.93
CA GLY A 259 -7.82 14.92 13.56
C GLY A 259 -9.26 14.57 13.96
N GLY A 260 -9.56 13.29 14.16
CA GLY A 260 -10.89 12.76 14.41
C GLY A 260 -11.65 12.37 13.14
N HIS A 261 -11.08 12.55 11.94
CA HIS A 261 -11.67 12.05 10.70
C HIS A 261 -11.38 10.55 10.56
N ASP A 262 -12.39 9.71 10.79
CA ASP A 262 -12.28 8.25 10.76
C ASP A 262 -13.41 7.58 9.97
N ASP A 263 -13.26 6.29 9.75
CA ASP A 263 -14.19 5.45 9.00
C ASP A 263 -15.58 5.33 9.65
N ASP A 264 -15.66 5.31 10.98
CA ASP A 264 -16.92 5.12 11.68
C ASP A 264 -17.80 6.38 11.60
N ARG A 265 -17.19 7.57 11.70
CA ARG A 265 -17.89 8.83 11.44
C ARG A 265 -18.25 8.99 9.97
N ALA A 266 -17.38 8.53 9.06
CA ALA A 266 -17.62 8.65 7.63
C ALA A 266 -18.82 7.83 7.14
N LEU A 267 -19.21 6.77 7.84
CA LEU A 267 -20.46 6.05 7.55
C LEU A 267 -21.70 6.95 7.57
N SER A 268 -21.71 7.97 8.45
CA SER A 268 -22.84 8.88 8.59
C SER A 268 -22.64 10.21 7.85
N ALA A 269 -21.39 10.64 7.65
CA ALA A 269 -21.07 11.94 7.06
C ALA A 269 -19.81 11.90 6.19
N PRO A 270 -19.82 11.15 5.06
CA PRO A 270 -18.61 10.92 4.28
C PRO A 270 -18.00 12.20 3.70
N ASP A 271 -18.79 13.21 3.33
CA ASP A 271 -18.26 14.51 2.88
C ASP A 271 -17.56 15.29 4.01
N ARG A 272 -18.05 15.16 5.25
CA ARG A 272 -17.43 15.82 6.40
C ARG A 272 -16.13 15.14 6.82
N GLU A 273 -16.02 13.82 6.63
CA GLU A 273 -14.85 13.07 7.05
C GLU A 273 -13.87 12.85 5.89
N TYR A 274 -14.26 12.09 4.86
CA TYR A 274 -13.42 11.84 3.68
C TYR A 274 -13.24 13.12 2.84
N GLY A 275 -14.32 13.85 2.60
CA GLY A 275 -14.28 15.08 1.82
C GLY A 275 -13.42 16.15 2.45
N CYS A 276 -13.44 16.33 3.78
CA CYS A 276 -12.55 17.28 4.46
C CYS A 276 -11.07 17.00 4.16
N LEU A 277 -10.63 15.74 4.30
CA LEU A 277 -9.25 15.35 4.03
C LEU A 277 -8.86 15.61 2.57
N VAL A 278 -9.74 15.25 1.61
CA VAL A 278 -9.47 15.39 0.17
C VAL A 278 -9.52 16.84 -0.31
N ASP A 279 -10.57 17.57 0.07
CA ASP A 279 -10.91 18.88 -0.47
C ASP A 279 -10.20 20.01 0.28
N SER A 280 -10.09 19.89 1.61
CA SER A 280 -9.51 20.94 2.46
C SER A 280 -8.04 20.71 2.78
N LEU A 281 -7.61 19.46 2.91
CA LEU A 281 -6.23 19.11 3.28
C LEU A 281 -5.40 18.56 2.11
N GLY A 282 -5.97 18.53 0.89
CA GLY A 282 -5.24 18.13 -0.32
C GLY A 282 -4.83 16.67 -0.33
N CYS A 283 -5.49 15.82 0.45
CA CYS A 283 -5.20 14.39 0.51
C CYS A 283 -5.46 13.72 -0.84
N ARG A 284 -4.55 12.83 -1.24
CA ARG A 284 -4.68 12.01 -2.46
C ARG A 284 -4.39 10.54 -2.23
N ILE A 285 -4.13 10.14 -0.99
CA ILE A 285 -4.02 8.74 -0.60
C ILE A 285 -4.76 8.54 0.72
N LEU A 286 -5.77 7.66 0.73
CA LEU A 286 -6.57 7.40 1.92
C LEU A 286 -6.46 5.93 2.30
N GLN A 287 -6.00 5.67 3.53
CA GLN A 287 -5.96 4.33 4.09
C GLN A 287 -7.15 4.08 5.02
N THR A 288 -7.90 3.01 4.75
CA THR A 288 -9.19 2.72 5.39
C THR A 288 -9.31 1.25 5.77
N ASP A 289 -10.10 0.97 6.81
CA ASP A 289 -10.60 -0.36 7.17
C ASP A 289 -11.90 -0.72 6.41
N ARG A 290 -12.45 0.20 5.61
CA ARG A 290 -13.70 0.07 4.85
C ARG A 290 -13.49 0.37 3.36
N PRO A 291 -12.57 -0.33 2.66
CA PRO A 291 -12.19 0.01 1.29
C PRO A 291 -13.37 0.05 0.31
N ALA A 292 -14.34 -0.86 0.42
CA ALA A 292 -15.53 -0.87 -0.45
C ALA A 292 -16.37 0.42 -0.31
N PHE A 293 -16.57 0.89 0.92
CA PHE A 293 -17.36 2.09 1.20
C PHE A 293 -16.65 3.35 0.70
N LEU A 294 -15.33 3.44 0.92
CA LEU A 294 -14.53 4.55 0.42
C LEU A 294 -14.47 4.58 -1.11
N LEU A 295 -14.28 3.43 -1.78
CA LEU A 295 -14.30 3.34 -3.24
C LEU A 295 -15.61 3.83 -3.83
N ASP A 296 -16.73 3.37 -3.27
CA ASP A 296 -18.08 3.77 -3.69
C ASP A 296 -18.32 5.29 -3.51
N TYR A 297 -17.86 5.86 -2.39
CA TYR A 297 -17.86 7.30 -2.18
C TYR A 297 -17.06 8.06 -3.23
N LEU A 298 -15.81 7.66 -3.48
CA LEU A 298 -14.90 8.33 -4.41
C LEU A 298 -15.38 8.21 -5.87
N ARG A 299 -15.90 7.04 -6.27
CA ARG A 299 -16.48 6.81 -7.61
C ARG A 299 -17.68 7.72 -7.87
N ARG A 300 -18.60 7.86 -6.89
CA ARG A 300 -19.71 8.82 -7.00
C ARG A 300 -19.25 10.27 -7.16
N ARG A 301 -18.10 10.62 -6.59
CA ARG A 301 -17.47 11.94 -6.72
C ARG A 301 -16.60 12.09 -7.97
N GLY A 302 -16.45 11.04 -8.79
CA GLY A 302 -15.55 11.07 -9.95
C GLY A 302 -14.06 11.18 -9.58
N LEU A 303 -13.70 10.76 -8.36
CA LEU A 303 -12.34 10.81 -7.81
C LEU A 303 -11.62 9.45 -7.86
N HIS A 304 -12.29 8.41 -8.36
CA HIS A 304 -11.73 7.08 -8.55
C HIS A 304 -12.48 6.37 -9.69
N GLU A 305 -11.78 5.48 -10.41
CA GLU A 305 -12.34 4.62 -11.47
C GLU A 305 -13.25 3.51 -10.93
#